data_AF-A0A0S8CVZ7-F1
#
_entry.id   AF-A0A0S8CVZ7-F1
#
_cell.length_a   1.000
_cell.length_b   1.000
_cell.length_c   1.000
_cell.angle_alpha   90.00
_cell.angle_beta   90.00
_cell.angle_gamma   90.00
#
_symmetry.space_group_name_H-M   'P 1'
#
loop_
_entity.id
_entity.type
_entity.pdbx_description
1 polymer ?
#
loop_
_entity_poly.entity_id
_entity_poly.type
_entity_poly.pdbx_seq_one_letter_code
_entity_poly.pdbx_strand_id
1 'polypeptide(L)'
;ALNIFASNLADRGAAIESVDIAYPYETEFGTTVKTPLDMNHSQHISLDAIEKALGMSLGSESIQEALTAYGYQVKTTRQSVSVKLPPFRNDLMHVMDVAEDVAITRGYDSFSPIMPQSFTVGSLSKEEQTSDRIRDLLVGFGFQEIFSNIMASHQELVERMRIADTEHARLVEVDNVMSQTYACLRPSILPCLLRVEALSPRAFYPHLLFEVGEIAQLDLEADLGSRTTLSIAAISANPGANFSEIHSYLDLLMYYMAWPYELEAVTHPSFLDGRVGQIRCHGHAVGYIGEFHPEVLEAWQINMPTSGFEFEIRKSEP
;
A
#
# COMPACT_ATOMS: atom_id res chain seq x y z
N ALA A 1 19.51 -17.47 22.82
CA ALA A 1 19.41 -16.63 24.03
C ALA A 1 20.46 -16.99 25.09
N LEU A 2 20.52 -18.25 25.57
CA LEU A 2 21.45 -18.66 26.64
C LEU A 2 22.93 -18.41 26.28
N ASN A 3 23.37 -18.72 25.06
CA ASN A 3 24.74 -18.47 24.61
C ASN A 3 25.13 -16.99 24.62
N ILE A 4 24.18 -16.10 24.29
CA ILE A 4 24.38 -14.64 24.34
C ILE A 4 24.56 -14.21 25.80
N PHE A 5 23.69 -14.68 26.69
CA PHE A 5 23.76 -14.36 28.12
C PHE A 5 25.07 -14.87 28.75
N ALA A 6 25.43 -16.12 28.47
CA ALA A 6 26.66 -16.72 28.96
C ALA A 6 27.91 -15.98 28.46
N SER A 7 27.99 -15.69 27.15
CA SER A 7 29.09 -14.90 26.58
C SER A 7 29.22 -13.52 27.23
N ASN A 8 28.10 -12.82 27.46
CA ASN A 8 28.08 -11.52 28.14
C ASN A 8 28.58 -11.56 29.59
N LEU A 9 28.44 -12.69 30.29
CA LEU A 9 28.96 -12.90 31.64
C LEU A 9 30.45 -13.26 31.60
N ALA A 10 30.88 -14.08 30.63
CA ALA A 10 32.29 -14.38 30.42
C ALA A 10 33.11 -13.12 30.11
N ASP A 11 32.60 -12.22 29.27
CA ASP A 11 33.25 -10.93 28.97
C ASP A 11 33.40 -10.04 30.23
N ARG A 12 32.56 -10.26 31.25
CA ARG A 12 32.63 -9.59 32.56
C ARG A 12 33.51 -10.33 33.59
N GLY A 13 34.17 -11.41 33.20
CA GLY A 13 35.08 -12.19 34.05
C GLY A 13 34.42 -13.34 34.81
N ALA A 14 33.18 -13.71 34.50
CA ALA A 14 32.56 -14.89 35.08
C ALA A 14 33.08 -16.19 34.43
N ALA A 15 33.16 -17.27 35.21
CA ALA A 15 33.40 -18.61 34.68
C ALA A 15 32.07 -19.25 34.26
N ILE A 16 31.99 -19.78 33.04
CA ILE A 16 30.81 -20.50 32.55
C ILE A 16 30.99 -21.99 32.84
N GLU A 17 30.10 -22.56 33.64
CA GLU A 17 30.00 -24.01 33.84
C GLU A 17 28.88 -24.59 32.98
N SER A 18 29.10 -25.83 32.48
CA SER A 18 28.11 -26.52 31.64
C SER A 18 27.11 -27.30 32.48
N VAL A 19 25.83 -27.25 32.12
CA VAL A 19 24.75 -28.01 32.77
C VAL A 19 24.08 -28.95 31.77
N ASP A 20 23.89 -30.20 32.16
CA ASP A 20 23.16 -31.20 31.39
C ASP A 20 21.65 -31.11 31.67
N ILE A 21 20.86 -30.87 30.61
CA ILE A 21 19.40 -30.82 30.68
C ILE A 21 18.85 -32.14 30.15
N ALA A 22 18.19 -32.91 31.02
CA ALA A 22 17.54 -34.16 30.65
C ALA A 22 16.07 -33.91 30.25
N TYR A 23 15.72 -34.27 29.03
CA TYR A 23 14.36 -34.17 28.49
C TYR A 23 13.63 -35.51 28.59
N PRO A 24 12.32 -35.53 28.91
CA PRO A 24 11.52 -36.75 28.96
C PRO A 24 11.14 -37.29 27.57
N TYR A 25 11.52 -36.60 26.50
CA TYR A 25 11.27 -36.94 25.10
C TYR A 25 12.54 -36.71 24.26
N GLU A 26 12.60 -37.33 23.08
CA GLU A 26 13.70 -37.16 22.13
C GLU A 26 13.65 -35.77 21.48
N THR A 27 14.76 -35.03 21.55
CA THR A 27 14.92 -33.74 20.87
C THR A 27 15.87 -33.89 19.67
N GLU A 28 15.94 -32.88 18.81
CA GLU A 28 16.92 -32.83 17.70
C GLU A 28 18.38 -32.93 18.18
N PHE A 29 18.63 -32.64 19.47
CA PHE A 29 19.94 -32.69 20.10
C PHE A 29 20.08 -33.88 21.07
N GLY A 30 19.14 -34.84 21.05
CA GLY A 30 19.09 -36.01 21.92
C GLY A 30 18.27 -35.83 23.20
N THR A 31 18.27 -36.84 24.07
CA THR A 31 17.50 -36.83 25.34
C THR A 31 18.21 -36.09 26.47
N THR A 32 19.51 -35.83 26.34
CA THR A 32 20.31 -35.06 27.31
C THR A 32 21.15 -34.03 26.55
N VAL A 33 20.91 -32.74 26.80
CA VAL A 33 21.59 -31.64 26.10
C VAL A 33 22.47 -30.88 27.07
N LYS A 34 23.76 -30.78 26.78
CA LYS A 34 24.71 -29.97 27.54
C LYS A 34 24.63 -28.51 27.11
N THR A 35 24.45 -27.60 28.08
CA THR A 35 24.27 -26.17 27.84
C THR A 35 25.30 -25.32 28.63
N PRO A 36 25.70 -24.13 28.14
CA PRO A 36 25.38 -23.53 26.85
C PRO A 36 25.93 -24.36 25.67
N LEU A 37 25.18 -24.43 24.57
CA LEU A 37 25.48 -25.26 23.40
C LEU A 37 25.88 -24.37 22.23
N ASP A 38 27.09 -24.53 21.70
CA ASP A 38 27.49 -23.85 20.47
C ASP A 38 26.75 -24.45 19.28
N MET A 39 25.78 -23.70 18.74
CA MET A 39 24.97 -24.09 17.59
C MET A 39 25.62 -23.73 16.26
N ASN A 40 26.76 -23.03 16.28
CA ASN A 40 27.39 -22.56 15.06
C ASN A 40 28.22 -23.65 14.40
N HIS A 41 27.87 -23.94 13.17
CA HIS A 41 28.64 -24.81 12.29
C HIS A 41 29.53 -23.97 11.38
N SER A 42 30.72 -24.51 11.07
CA SER A 42 31.56 -23.90 10.05
C SER A 42 30.90 -24.07 8.68
N GLN A 43 30.73 -22.97 7.96
CA GLN A 43 30.24 -22.99 6.59
C GLN A 43 31.38 -22.80 5.61
N HIS A 44 31.35 -23.56 4.52
CA HIS A 44 32.32 -23.47 3.43
C HIS A 44 31.70 -22.72 2.26
N ILE A 45 32.32 -21.60 1.88
CA ILE A 45 31.77 -20.64 0.91
C ILE A 45 32.81 -20.39 -0.17
N SER A 46 32.41 -20.33 -1.43
CA SER A 46 33.30 -19.94 -2.53
C SER A 46 33.55 -18.44 -2.52
N LEU A 47 34.79 -18.03 -2.80
CA LEU A 47 35.13 -16.61 -2.91
C LEU A 47 34.36 -15.93 -4.07
N ASP A 48 34.17 -16.67 -5.18
CA ASP A 48 33.41 -16.21 -6.34
C ASP A 48 31.96 -15.83 -5.98
N ALA A 49 31.30 -16.58 -5.07
CA ALA A 49 29.95 -16.25 -4.66
C ALA A 49 29.89 -14.92 -3.88
N ILE A 50 30.89 -14.65 -3.04
CA ILE A 50 31.00 -13.40 -2.29
C ILE A 50 31.29 -12.25 -3.24
N GLU A 51 32.26 -12.39 -4.13
CA GLU A 51 32.65 -11.36 -5.10
C GLU A 51 31.53 -11.04 -6.08
N LYS A 52 30.79 -12.06 -6.54
CA LYS A 52 29.63 -11.88 -7.41
C LYS A 52 28.49 -11.15 -6.70
N ALA A 53 28.24 -11.46 -5.42
CA ALA A 53 27.25 -10.77 -4.61
C ALA A 53 27.61 -9.28 -4.40
N LEU A 54 28.90 -9.01 -4.18
CA LEU A 54 29.42 -7.65 -3.97
C LEU A 54 29.65 -6.86 -5.26
N GLY A 55 29.69 -7.53 -6.41
CA GLY A 55 29.98 -6.91 -7.71
C GLY A 55 31.43 -6.44 -7.86
N MET A 56 32.35 -6.93 -7.03
CA MET A 56 33.77 -6.53 -7.03
C MET A 56 34.67 -7.71 -6.68
N SER A 57 35.77 -7.86 -7.42
CA SER A 57 36.84 -8.79 -7.05
C SER A 57 37.70 -8.19 -5.93
N LEU A 58 37.71 -8.83 -4.77
CA LEU A 58 38.39 -8.37 -3.56
C LEU A 58 39.63 -9.21 -3.23
N GLY A 59 39.64 -10.47 -3.68
CA GLY A 59 40.69 -11.43 -3.36
C GLY A 59 40.58 -12.05 -1.96
N SER A 60 41.22 -13.19 -1.78
CA SER A 60 41.12 -14.01 -0.57
C SER A 60 41.65 -13.32 0.69
N GLU A 61 42.72 -12.53 0.57
CA GLU A 61 43.36 -11.84 1.69
C GLU A 61 42.45 -10.73 2.24
N SER A 62 41.89 -9.89 1.37
CA SER A 62 41.01 -8.81 1.81
C SER A 62 39.70 -9.32 2.41
N ILE A 63 39.12 -10.39 1.85
CA ILE A 63 37.93 -11.04 2.41
C ILE A 63 38.24 -11.62 3.79
N GLN A 64 39.39 -12.26 3.96
CA GLN A 64 39.81 -12.81 5.25
C GLN A 64 40.01 -11.70 6.29
N GLU A 65 40.68 -10.61 5.93
CA GLU A 65 40.89 -9.45 6.82
C GLU A 65 39.56 -8.84 7.25
N ALA A 66 38.64 -8.63 6.31
CA ALA A 66 37.32 -8.07 6.60
C ALA A 66 36.53 -8.97 7.55
N LEU A 67 36.41 -10.27 7.24
CA LEU A 67 35.66 -11.21 8.08
C LEU A 67 36.29 -11.40 9.47
N THR A 68 37.62 -11.41 9.55
CA THR A 68 38.33 -11.51 10.83
C THR A 68 38.11 -10.26 11.67
N ALA A 69 38.19 -9.06 11.08
CA ALA A 69 37.90 -7.81 11.76
C ALA A 69 36.44 -7.72 12.24
N TYR A 70 35.52 -8.34 11.51
CA TYR A 70 34.11 -8.46 11.89
C TYR A 70 33.85 -9.47 13.03
N GLY A 71 34.81 -10.36 13.31
CA GLY A 71 34.74 -11.31 14.42
C GLY A 71 34.48 -12.77 14.02
N TYR A 72 34.61 -13.12 12.73
CA TYR A 72 34.57 -14.51 12.29
C TYR A 72 35.84 -15.27 12.65
N GLN A 73 35.69 -16.57 12.92
CA GLN A 73 36.79 -17.52 12.79
C GLN A 73 36.89 -17.94 11.32
N VAL A 74 37.99 -17.53 10.67
CA VAL A 74 38.17 -17.68 9.22
C VAL A 74 39.31 -18.64 8.92
N LYS A 75 39.09 -19.59 8.00
CA LYS A 75 40.13 -20.41 7.37
C LYS A 75 40.00 -20.29 5.85
N THR A 76 40.99 -19.68 5.21
CA THR A 76 40.93 -19.38 3.78
C THR A 76 41.78 -20.35 2.96
N THR A 77 41.29 -20.72 1.78
CA THR A 77 42.03 -21.41 0.72
C THR A 77 42.07 -20.51 -0.53
N ARG A 78 42.74 -20.95 -1.61
CA ARG A 78 42.79 -20.16 -2.86
C ARG A 78 41.44 -19.85 -3.50
N GLN A 79 40.40 -20.65 -3.25
CA GLN A 79 39.10 -20.53 -3.95
C GLN A 79 37.91 -20.48 -2.99
N SER A 80 38.11 -20.76 -1.70
CA SER A 80 37.04 -20.84 -0.73
C SER A 80 37.46 -20.28 0.62
N VAL A 81 36.48 -19.84 1.39
CA VAL A 81 36.63 -19.45 2.79
C VAL A 81 35.75 -20.34 3.65
N SER A 82 36.31 -20.84 4.75
CA SER A 82 35.55 -21.50 5.81
C SER A 82 35.36 -20.50 6.94
N VAL A 83 34.12 -20.21 7.27
CA VAL A 83 33.76 -19.20 8.26
C VAL A 83 32.95 -19.82 9.38
N LYS A 84 33.18 -19.36 10.61
CA LYS A 84 32.36 -19.71 11.76
C LYS A 84 32.13 -18.46 12.60
N LEU A 85 30.86 -18.17 12.89
CA LEU A 85 30.48 -17.09 13.79
C LEU A 85 30.82 -17.44 15.26
N PRO A 86 31.08 -16.43 16.10
CA PRO A 86 31.21 -16.65 17.53
C PRO A 86 29.88 -17.11 18.13
N PRO A 87 29.89 -17.87 19.25
CA PRO A 87 28.72 -18.61 19.76
C PRO A 87 27.53 -17.74 20.20
N PHE A 88 27.73 -16.43 20.35
CA PHE A 88 26.66 -15.47 20.65
C PHE A 88 25.92 -14.97 19.40
N ARG A 89 26.46 -15.19 18.20
CA ARG A 89 25.82 -14.87 16.92
C ARG A 89 25.35 -16.14 16.24
N ASN A 90 24.11 -16.16 15.78
CA ASN A 90 23.49 -17.33 15.13
C ASN A 90 22.67 -16.89 13.91
N ASP A 91 23.14 -15.85 13.24
CA ASP A 91 22.52 -15.19 12.10
C ASP A 91 23.13 -15.64 10.75
N LEU A 92 24.12 -16.53 10.75
CA LEU A 92 24.70 -17.10 9.53
C LEU A 92 23.81 -18.21 8.95
N MET A 93 22.88 -17.83 8.08
CA MET A 93 21.95 -18.74 7.41
C MET A 93 22.30 -18.97 5.94
N HIS A 94 22.94 -17.99 5.30
CA HIS A 94 23.20 -17.97 3.88
C HIS A 94 24.54 -17.29 3.54
N VAL A 95 25.05 -17.56 2.35
CA VAL A 95 26.28 -16.92 1.82
C VAL A 95 26.17 -15.40 1.77
N MET A 96 24.95 -14.88 1.64
CA MET A 96 24.70 -13.43 1.57
C MET A 96 24.99 -12.73 2.90
N ASP A 97 24.82 -13.40 4.04
CA ASP A 97 25.13 -12.81 5.35
C ASP A 97 26.65 -12.55 5.47
N VAL A 98 27.46 -13.46 4.90
CA VAL A 98 28.92 -13.30 4.85
C VAL A 98 29.34 -12.20 3.89
N ALA A 99 28.67 -12.10 2.74
CA ALA A 99 28.91 -11.01 1.80
C ALA A 99 28.54 -9.65 2.40
N GLU A 100 27.41 -9.54 3.09
CA GLU A 100 26.99 -8.35 3.83
C GLU A 100 28.03 -7.96 4.88
N ASP A 101 28.51 -8.90 5.68
CA ASP A 101 29.51 -8.64 6.73
C ASP A 101 30.86 -8.16 6.15
N VAL A 102 31.26 -8.65 4.97
CA VAL A 102 32.39 -8.11 4.21
C VAL A 102 32.13 -6.68 3.74
N ALA A 103 30.93 -6.39 3.23
CA ALA A 103 30.55 -5.06 2.78
C ALA A 103 30.55 -4.04 3.94
N ILE A 104 29.98 -4.40 5.09
CA ILE A 104 29.93 -3.56 6.29
C ILE A 104 31.34 -3.22 6.75
N THR A 105 32.22 -4.21 6.82
CA THR A 105 33.59 -4.00 7.31
C THR A 105 34.42 -3.11 6.39
N ARG A 106 34.22 -3.24 5.07
CA ARG A 106 34.89 -2.38 4.07
C ARG A 106 34.26 -0.98 3.97
N GLY A 107 33.00 -0.85 4.37
CA GLY A 107 32.18 0.34 4.14
C GLY A 107 31.58 0.37 2.74
N TYR A 108 30.29 0.71 2.66
CA TYR A 108 29.54 0.76 1.41
C TYR A 108 30.11 1.78 0.41
N ASP A 109 30.74 2.85 0.88
CA ASP A 109 31.38 3.87 0.03
C ASP A 109 32.59 3.34 -0.75
N SER A 110 33.13 2.18 -0.39
CA SER A 110 34.25 1.56 -1.09
C SER A 110 33.84 0.91 -2.42
N PHE A 111 32.55 0.67 -2.64
CA PHE A 111 32.04 0.05 -3.86
C PHE A 111 31.72 1.10 -4.92
N SER A 112 32.31 0.97 -6.10
CA SER A 112 31.99 1.84 -7.23
C SER A 112 30.61 1.47 -7.79
N PRO A 113 29.69 2.44 -7.99
CA PRO A 113 28.38 2.15 -8.54
C PRO A 113 28.49 1.63 -9.97
N ILE A 114 27.76 0.56 -10.26
CA ILE A 114 27.70 -0.07 -11.59
C ILE A 114 26.29 0.11 -12.13
N MET A 115 26.16 0.65 -13.34
CA MET A 115 24.88 0.75 -14.01
C MET A 115 24.42 -0.64 -14.47
N PRO A 116 23.15 -1.04 -14.23
CA PRO A 116 22.60 -2.27 -14.77
C PRO A 116 22.76 -2.32 -16.30
N GLN A 117 23.21 -3.47 -16.81
CA GLN A 117 23.42 -3.66 -18.26
C GLN A 117 22.13 -4.02 -19.02
N SER A 118 21.08 -4.40 -18.29
CA SER A 118 19.78 -4.74 -18.87
C SER A 118 18.99 -3.46 -19.17
N PHE A 119 18.76 -3.18 -20.44
CA PHE A 119 17.91 -2.07 -20.88
C PHE A 119 16.44 -2.51 -20.93
N THR A 120 15.57 -1.75 -20.28
CA THR A 120 14.11 -1.89 -20.36
C THR A 120 13.47 -0.53 -20.54
N VAL A 121 12.41 -0.44 -21.34
CA VAL A 121 11.62 0.79 -21.48
C VAL A 121 10.43 0.69 -20.53
N GLY A 122 10.35 1.62 -19.58
CA GLY A 122 9.16 1.78 -18.74
C GLY A 122 8.07 2.53 -19.50
N SER A 123 6.82 2.17 -19.27
CA SER A 123 5.64 2.91 -19.73
C SER A 123 4.62 2.99 -18.60
N LEU A 124 3.83 4.06 -18.57
CA LEU A 124 2.68 4.15 -17.67
C LEU A 124 1.65 3.06 -18.02
N SER A 125 0.95 2.56 -17.01
CA SER A 125 -0.21 1.70 -17.25
C SER A 125 -1.27 2.49 -18.04
N LYS A 126 -2.11 1.78 -18.81
CA LYS A 126 -3.22 2.44 -19.51
C LYS A 126 -4.16 3.16 -18.54
N GLU A 127 -4.39 2.57 -17.38
CA GLU A 127 -5.21 3.14 -16.32
C GLU A 127 -4.68 4.49 -15.83
N GLU A 128 -3.36 4.62 -15.65
CA GLU A 128 -2.77 5.90 -15.23
C GLU A 128 -2.85 6.93 -16.35
N GLN A 129 -2.58 6.55 -17.60
CA GLN A 129 -2.70 7.45 -18.75
C GLN A 129 -4.14 7.97 -18.91
N THR A 130 -5.14 7.11 -18.70
CA THR A 130 -6.55 7.47 -18.70
C THR A 130 -6.89 8.41 -17.54
N SER A 131 -6.37 8.12 -16.35
CA SER A 131 -6.58 8.93 -15.15
C SER A 131 -5.99 10.33 -15.32
N ASP A 132 -4.76 10.45 -15.80
CA ASP A 132 -4.10 11.72 -16.13
C ASP A 132 -4.94 12.54 -17.12
N ARG A 133 -5.45 11.90 -18.17
CA ARG A 133 -6.29 12.57 -19.16
C ARG A 133 -7.60 13.09 -18.55
N ILE A 134 -8.23 12.34 -17.65
CA ILE A 134 -9.44 12.79 -16.95
C ILE A 134 -9.13 13.98 -16.03
N ARG A 135 -8.00 13.94 -15.30
CA ARG A 135 -7.56 15.05 -14.45
C ARG A 135 -7.37 16.33 -15.27
N ASP A 136 -6.64 16.25 -16.39
CA ASP A 136 -6.40 17.38 -17.28
C ASP A 136 -7.70 17.99 -17.80
N LEU A 137 -8.67 17.15 -18.18
CA LEU A 137 -9.98 17.59 -18.66
C LEU A 137 -10.76 18.32 -17.56
N LEU A 138 -10.88 17.73 -16.37
CA LEU A 138 -11.65 18.32 -15.26
C LEU A 138 -11.02 19.62 -14.75
N VAL A 139 -9.69 19.68 -14.67
CA VAL A 139 -8.97 20.94 -14.40
C VAL A 139 -9.28 21.96 -15.48
N GLY A 140 -9.30 21.55 -16.76
CA GLY A 140 -9.71 22.39 -17.88
C GLY A 140 -11.15 22.90 -17.80
N PHE A 141 -12.06 22.16 -17.15
CA PHE A 141 -13.45 22.57 -16.93
C PHE A 141 -13.61 23.50 -15.71
N GLY A 142 -12.51 23.76 -14.98
CA GLY A 142 -12.49 24.64 -13.81
C GLY A 142 -12.68 23.91 -12.48
N PHE A 143 -12.62 22.58 -12.47
CA PHE A 143 -12.63 21.83 -11.22
C PHE A 143 -11.26 21.85 -10.52
N GLN A 144 -11.30 21.81 -9.20
CA GLN A 144 -10.14 21.68 -8.33
C GLN A 144 -10.01 20.22 -7.87
N GLU A 145 -8.86 19.61 -8.15
CA GLU A 145 -8.56 18.26 -7.68
C GLU A 145 -8.33 18.27 -6.16
N ILE A 146 -8.89 17.26 -5.49
CA ILE A 146 -8.75 16.98 -4.07
C ILE A 146 -8.11 15.60 -3.91
N PHE A 147 -7.20 15.48 -2.95
CA PHE A 147 -6.65 14.20 -2.54
C PHE A 147 -7.19 13.85 -1.16
N SER A 148 -8.08 12.88 -1.09
CA SER A 148 -8.65 12.42 0.18
C SER A 148 -8.07 11.07 0.62
N ASN A 149 -8.22 10.75 1.91
CA ASN A 149 -7.77 9.47 2.43
C ASN A 149 -8.68 8.35 1.89
N ILE A 150 -8.10 7.20 1.56
CA ILE A 150 -8.84 5.99 1.18
C ILE A 150 -9.60 5.41 2.38
N MET A 151 -9.14 5.68 3.60
CA MET A 151 -9.79 5.28 4.83
C MET A 151 -10.70 6.39 5.36
N ALA A 152 -11.89 6.00 5.80
CA ALA A 152 -12.87 6.89 6.42
C ALA A 152 -13.64 6.17 7.54
N SER A 153 -14.48 6.92 8.25
CA SER A 153 -15.35 6.35 9.27
C SER A 153 -16.60 5.71 8.65
N HIS A 154 -17.12 4.67 9.30
CA HIS A 154 -18.41 4.07 8.94
C HIS A 154 -19.54 5.12 8.90
N GLN A 155 -19.55 6.04 9.87
CA GLN A 155 -20.52 7.14 9.93
C GLN A 155 -20.49 8.02 8.67
N GLU A 156 -19.30 8.38 8.18
CA GLU A 156 -19.16 9.20 6.97
C GLU A 156 -19.60 8.47 5.71
N LEU A 157 -19.22 7.20 5.57
CA LEU A 157 -19.49 6.43 4.37
C LEU A 157 -20.95 5.95 4.29
N VAL A 158 -21.59 5.66 5.43
CA VAL A 158 -22.89 4.98 5.49
C VAL A 158 -23.99 5.87 6.05
N GLU A 159 -23.83 6.35 7.29
CA GLU A 159 -24.89 7.06 8.01
C GLU A 159 -25.20 8.41 7.35
N ARG A 160 -24.18 9.24 7.13
CA ARG A 160 -24.34 10.56 6.50
C ARG A 160 -24.79 10.48 5.05
N MET A 161 -24.56 9.34 4.40
CA MET A 161 -24.99 9.09 3.02
C MET A 161 -26.37 8.43 2.93
N ARG A 162 -27.03 8.12 4.07
CA ARG A 162 -28.35 7.47 4.13
C ARG A 162 -28.42 6.08 3.49
N ILE A 163 -27.32 5.33 3.48
CA ILE A 163 -27.25 4.02 2.80
C ILE A 163 -27.25 2.81 3.74
N ALA A 164 -27.41 3.00 5.05
CA ALA A 164 -27.33 1.96 6.08
C ALA A 164 -28.19 0.72 5.80
N ASP A 165 -29.40 0.91 5.28
CA ASP A 165 -30.36 -0.16 4.99
C ASP A 165 -30.28 -0.67 3.54
N THR A 166 -29.19 -0.37 2.82
CA THR A 166 -29.00 -0.75 1.41
C THR A 166 -27.81 -1.67 1.21
N GLU A 167 -27.74 -2.28 0.03
CA GLU A 167 -26.59 -3.10 -0.35
C GLU A 167 -25.27 -2.32 -0.43
N HIS A 168 -25.33 -0.98 -0.54
CA HIS A 168 -24.19 -0.08 -0.57
C HIS A 168 -23.53 0.12 0.80
N ALA A 169 -24.16 -0.30 1.90
CA ALA A 169 -23.57 -0.28 3.24
C ALA A 169 -22.49 -1.35 3.46
N ARG A 170 -22.26 -2.24 2.49
CA ARG A 170 -21.25 -3.30 2.60
C ARG A 170 -19.86 -2.70 2.38
N LEU A 171 -19.10 -2.57 3.47
CA LEU A 171 -17.76 -1.99 3.47
C LEU A 171 -16.67 -3.04 3.70
N VAL A 172 -15.45 -2.71 3.30
CA VAL A 172 -14.24 -3.40 3.77
C VAL A 172 -13.77 -2.72 5.05
N GLU A 173 -13.80 -3.44 6.16
CA GLU A 173 -13.51 -2.91 7.49
C GLU A 173 -12.19 -3.45 8.04
N VAL A 174 -11.50 -2.61 8.81
CA VAL A 174 -10.31 -3.02 9.56
C VAL A 174 -10.79 -3.67 10.86
N ASP A 175 -10.32 -4.87 11.16
CA ASP A 175 -10.73 -5.60 12.37
C ASP A 175 -10.22 -4.90 13.66
N ASN A 176 -8.91 -4.66 13.75
CA ASN A 176 -8.29 -4.02 14.91
C ASN A 176 -8.10 -2.51 14.72
N VAL A 177 -9.20 -1.77 14.69
CA VAL A 177 -9.21 -0.31 14.46
C VAL A 177 -8.57 0.46 15.61
N MET A 178 -7.53 1.24 15.31
CA MET A 178 -6.91 2.16 16.29
C MET A 178 -7.68 3.48 16.45
N SER A 179 -8.39 3.91 15.40
CA SER A 179 -9.24 5.12 15.40
C SER A 179 -10.46 4.92 14.50
N GLN A 180 -11.65 5.22 15.03
CA GLN A 180 -12.91 5.11 14.27
C GLN A 180 -12.96 5.98 13.01
N THR A 181 -12.12 7.02 12.93
CA THR A 181 -11.95 7.85 11.72
C THR A 181 -11.38 7.07 10.54
N TYR A 182 -10.67 5.97 10.80
CA TYR A 182 -10.01 5.13 9.81
C TYR A 182 -10.43 3.67 9.98
N ALA A 183 -11.73 3.44 10.15
CA ALA A 183 -12.28 2.10 10.38
C ALA A 183 -12.54 1.33 9.08
N CYS A 184 -12.87 2.04 8.00
CA CYS A 184 -13.37 1.44 6.77
C CYS A 184 -12.61 1.98 5.55
N LEU A 185 -12.45 1.15 4.52
CA LEU A 185 -12.04 1.61 3.20
C LEU A 185 -13.24 2.20 2.46
N ARG A 186 -13.02 3.31 1.74
CA ARG A 186 -14.07 3.99 0.98
C ARG A 186 -14.51 3.15 -0.24
N PRO A 187 -15.82 2.87 -0.41
CA PRO A 187 -16.35 2.24 -1.62
C PRO A 187 -16.73 3.29 -2.68
N SER A 188 -16.69 4.58 -2.32
CA SER A 188 -17.10 5.73 -3.12
C SER A 188 -16.29 6.95 -2.68
N ILE A 189 -15.99 7.84 -3.62
CA ILE A 189 -15.23 9.08 -3.41
C ILE A 189 -16.16 10.25 -3.03
N LEU A 190 -17.43 10.24 -3.43
CA LEU A 190 -18.39 11.32 -3.13
C LEU A 190 -18.48 11.71 -1.64
N PRO A 191 -18.51 10.77 -0.66
CA PRO A 191 -18.50 11.13 0.76
C PRO A 191 -17.26 11.94 1.15
N CYS A 192 -16.12 11.65 0.53
CA CYS A 192 -14.88 12.37 0.78
C CYS A 192 -14.91 13.78 0.20
N LEU A 193 -15.50 13.98 -0.99
CA LEU A 193 -15.68 15.31 -1.56
C LEU A 193 -16.67 16.15 -0.73
N LEU A 194 -17.77 15.55 -0.26
CA LEU A 194 -18.71 16.21 0.65
C LEU A 194 -18.04 16.61 1.97
N ARG A 195 -17.13 15.79 2.50
CA ARG A 195 -16.33 16.15 3.69
C ARG A 195 -15.50 17.41 3.44
N VAL A 196 -14.91 17.57 2.26
CA VAL A 196 -14.13 18.77 1.91
C VAL A 196 -15.04 19.98 1.72
N GLU A 197 -16.19 19.81 1.09
CA GLU A 197 -17.19 20.88 0.96
C GLU A 197 -17.68 21.37 2.33
N ALA A 198 -17.98 20.45 3.24
CA ALA A 198 -18.38 20.75 4.61
C ALA A 198 -17.31 21.56 5.39
N LEU A 199 -16.03 21.37 5.07
CA LEU A 199 -14.90 22.09 5.68
C LEU A 199 -14.58 23.42 4.98
N SER A 200 -15.22 23.72 3.86
CA SER A 200 -14.93 24.88 3.01
C SER A 200 -16.00 26.00 3.00
N PRO A 201 -16.84 26.22 4.04
CA PRO A 201 -17.96 27.18 3.94
C PRO A 201 -17.51 28.65 3.85
N ARG A 202 -16.22 28.94 4.06
CA ARG A 202 -15.63 30.28 3.97
C ARG A 202 -15.05 30.60 2.59
N ALA A 203 -14.91 29.61 1.72
CA ALA A 203 -14.45 29.81 0.35
C ALA A 203 -15.58 30.42 -0.52
N PHE A 204 -15.19 31.04 -1.63
CA PHE A 204 -16.14 31.64 -2.55
C PHE A 204 -16.65 30.60 -3.54
N TYR A 205 -17.98 30.49 -3.62
CA TYR A 205 -18.66 29.69 -4.63
C TYR A 205 -18.47 30.26 -6.04
N PRO A 206 -18.56 29.43 -7.09
CA PRO A 206 -18.87 27.98 -7.07
C PRO A 206 -17.69 27.12 -6.61
N HIS A 207 -17.98 26.04 -5.88
CA HIS A 207 -16.98 25.00 -5.59
C HIS A 207 -17.19 23.85 -6.56
N LEU A 208 -16.22 23.67 -7.45
CA LEU A 208 -16.14 22.54 -8.38
C LEU A 208 -15.00 21.65 -7.90
N LEU A 209 -15.32 20.53 -7.26
CA LEU A 209 -14.32 19.63 -6.66
C LEU A 209 -14.36 18.29 -7.36
N PHE A 210 -13.20 17.69 -7.59
CA PHE A 210 -13.13 16.34 -8.13
C PHE A 210 -11.96 15.56 -7.52
N GLU A 211 -12.01 14.25 -7.65
CA GLU A 211 -10.90 13.36 -7.31
C GLU A 211 -10.92 12.15 -8.23
N VAL A 212 -9.73 11.78 -8.72
CA VAL A 212 -9.48 10.50 -9.38
C VAL A 212 -8.64 9.65 -8.44
N GLY A 213 -9.20 8.54 -7.96
CA GLY A 213 -8.52 7.75 -6.95
C GLY A 213 -9.11 6.36 -6.77
N GLU A 214 -8.50 5.60 -5.87
CA GLU A 214 -8.88 4.22 -5.63
C GLU A 214 -10.11 4.14 -4.71
N ILE A 215 -10.98 3.18 -5.01
CA ILE A 215 -12.08 2.73 -4.16
C ILE A 215 -11.93 1.23 -3.89
N ALA A 216 -12.38 0.79 -2.71
CA ALA A 216 -12.38 -0.62 -2.34
C ALA A 216 -13.82 -1.13 -2.29
N GLN A 217 -14.13 -2.09 -3.14
CA GLN A 217 -15.42 -2.77 -3.18
C GLN A 217 -15.29 -4.16 -2.55
N LEU A 218 -16.27 -4.56 -1.75
CA LEU A 218 -16.34 -5.92 -1.24
C LEU A 218 -16.70 -6.88 -2.38
N ASP A 219 -15.84 -7.87 -2.61
CA ASP A 219 -15.99 -8.86 -3.68
C ASP A 219 -15.54 -10.22 -3.16
N LEU A 220 -16.48 -11.01 -2.64
CA LEU A 220 -16.19 -12.29 -1.98
C LEU A 220 -15.64 -13.35 -2.94
N GLU A 221 -15.77 -13.15 -4.26
CA GLU A 221 -15.23 -14.03 -5.28
C GLU A 221 -13.77 -13.69 -5.64
N ALA A 222 -13.28 -12.51 -5.25
CA ALA A 222 -11.89 -12.11 -5.44
C ALA A 222 -10.96 -12.80 -4.43
N ASP A 223 -9.70 -13.01 -4.80
CA ASP A 223 -8.69 -13.69 -3.96
C ASP A 223 -8.54 -13.07 -2.56
N LEU A 224 -8.74 -11.76 -2.44
CA LEU A 224 -8.62 -10.99 -1.20
C LEU A 224 -9.97 -10.69 -0.53
N GLY A 225 -11.08 -11.21 -1.07
CA GLY A 225 -12.45 -10.87 -0.62
C GLY A 225 -12.85 -9.41 -0.91
N SER A 226 -12.04 -8.68 -1.67
CA SER A 226 -12.24 -7.30 -2.06
C SER A 226 -11.55 -6.99 -3.40
N ARG A 227 -12.03 -5.95 -4.08
CA ARG A 227 -11.47 -5.45 -5.33
C ARG A 227 -11.20 -3.95 -5.21
N THR A 228 -9.97 -3.56 -5.52
CA THR A 228 -9.59 -2.15 -5.65
C THR A 228 -9.71 -1.73 -7.11
N THR A 229 -10.47 -0.67 -7.36
CA THR A 229 -10.66 -0.08 -8.70
C THR A 229 -10.43 1.43 -8.66
N LEU A 230 -10.10 2.02 -9.80
CA LEU A 230 -10.02 3.47 -9.93
C LEU A 230 -11.41 4.03 -10.20
N SER A 231 -11.75 5.11 -9.51
CA SER A 231 -13.00 5.83 -9.66
C SER A 231 -12.72 7.32 -9.84
N ILE A 232 -13.60 7.98 -10.57
CA ILE A 232 -13.64 9.43 -10.74
C ILE A 232 -14.93 9.92 -10.10
N ALA A 233 -14.83 10.84 -9.15
CA ALA A 233 -15.97 11.58 -8.64
C ALA A 233 -15.77 13.09 -8.81
N ALA A 234 -16.87 13.79 -9.03
CA ALA A 234 -16.91 15.24 -9.12
C ALA A 234 -18.19 15.78 -8.48
N ILE A 235 -18.09 16.92 -7.80
CA ILE A 235 -19.22 17.64 -7.24
C ILE A 235 -19.21 19.11 -7.65
N SER A 236 -20.39 19.67 -7.88
CA SER A 236 -20.63 21.11 -7.99
C SER A 236 -21.52 21.55 -6.83
N ALA A 237 -20.98 22.44 -5.99
CA ALA A 237 -21.71 23.10 -4.91
C ALA A 237 -21.81 24.59 -5.23
N ASN A 238 -23.05 25.07 -5.45
CA ASN A 238 -23.36 26.48 -5.70
C ASN A 238 -24.88 26.71 -5.61
N PRO A 239 -25.37 27.97 -5.51
CA PRO A 239 -26.81 28.26 -5.39
C PRO A 239 -27.67 27.75 -6.57
N GLY A 240 -27.08 27.56 -7.74
CA GLY A 240 -27.72 27.05 -8.95
C GLY A 240 -27.45 25.57 -9.23
N ALA A 241 -26.70 24.87 -8.36
CA ALA A 241 -26.32 23.47 -8.59
C ALA A 241 -27.55 22.60 -8.76
N ASN A 242 -27.63 21.92 -9.90
CA ASN A 242 -28.74 21.06 -10.29
C ASN A 242 -28.25 19.95 -11.20
N PHE A 243 -29.13 18.98 -11.46
CA PHE A 243 -28.82 17.81 -12.28
C PHE A 243 -28.29 18.18 -13.67
N SER A 244 -28.85 19.20 -14.32
CA SER A 244 -28.46 19.60 -15.68
C SER A 244 -27.05 20.20 -15.73
N GLU A 245 -26.64 20.92 -14.70
CA GLU A 245 -25.28 21.47 -14.60
C GLU A 245 -24.26 20.34 -14.52
N ILE A 246 -24.40 19.44 -13.54
CA ILE A 246 -23.46 18.34 -13.34
C ILE A 246 -23.47 17.34 -14.51
N HIS A 247 -24.63 17.13 -15.13
CA HIS A 247 -24.76 16.33 -16.34
C HIS A 247 -24.03 16.95 -17.53
N SER A 248 -24.00 18.27 -17.65
CA SER A 248 -23.26 18.95 -18.72
C SER A 248 -21.75 18.69 -18.61
N TYR A 249 -21.21 18.64 -17.38
CA TYR A 249 -19.80 18.29 -17.15
C TYR A 249 -19.51 16.81 -17.43
N LEU A 250 -20.39 15.91 -16.99
CA LEU A 250 -20.28 14.48 -17.30
C LEU A 250 -20.29 14.25 -18.82
N ASP A 251 -21.24 14.86 -19.53
CA ASP A 251 -21.41 14.70 -20.98
C ASP A 251 -20.17 15.17 -21.74
N LEU A 252 -19.63 16.32 -21.33
CA LEU A 252 -18.44 16.89 -21.93
C LEU A 252 -17.19 16.05 -21.62
N LEU A 253 -17.04 15.53 -20.40
CA LEU A 253 -15.99 14.58 -20.04
C LEU A 253 -16.06 13.32 -20.93
N MET A 254 -17.22 12.68 -20.99
CA MET A 254 -17.45 11.46 -21.77
C MET A 254 -17.21 11.69 -23.27
N TYR A 255 -17.61 12.86 -23.80
CA TYR A 255 -17.34 13.26 -25.18
C TYR A 255 -15.85 13.35 -25.48
N TYR A 256 -15.06 14.03 -24.64
CA TYR A 256 -13.61 14.15 -24.86
C TYR A 256 -12.84 12.84 -24.63
N MET A 257 -13.38 11.94 -23.81
CA MET A 257 -12.85 10.58 -23.63
C MET A 257 -13.30 9.62 -24.73
N ALA A 258 -14.26 10.02 -25.57
CA ALA A 258 -14.91 9.17 -26.57
C ALA A 258 -15.56 7.92 -25.94
N TRP A 259 -16.17 8.10 -24.77
CA TRP A 259 -16.84 7.05 -24.02
C TRP A 259 -18.36 7.17 -24.17
N PRO A 260 -19.01 6.33 -24.99
CA PRO A 260 -20.45 6.35 -25.11
C PRO A 260 -21.10 5.84 -23.82
N TYR A 261 -22.04 6.62 -23.30
CA TYR A 261 -22.75 6.28 -22.07
C TYR A 261 -24.26 6.48 -22.23
N GLU A 262 -25.02 5.82 -21.37
CA GLU A 262 -26.46 5.97 -21.22
C GLU A 262 -26.77 6.32 -19.76
N LEU A 263 -27.86 7.07 -19.55
CA LEU A 263 -28.41 7.35 -18.24
C LEU A 263 -29.73 6.63 -18.05
N GLU A 264 -29.80 5.80 -17.02
CA GLU A 264 -31.02 5.11 -16.60
C GLU A 264 -31.55 5.75 -15.31
N ALA A 265 -32.84 6.10 -15.28
CA ALA A 265 -33.45 6.64 -14.07
C ALA A 265 -33.53 5.56 -12.99
N VAL A 266 -33.00 5.86 -11.80
CA VAL A 266 -32.94 4.93 -10.66
C VAL A 266 -33.37 5.65 -9.38
N THR A 267 -33.37 4.93 -8.27
CA THR A 267 -33.54 5.51 -6.92
C THR A 267 -32.30 5.18 -6.10
N HIS A 268 -31.75 6.16 -5.42
CA HIS A 268 -30.59 5.97 -4.54
C HIS A 268 -30.71 6.91 -3.32
N PRO A 269 -30.68 6.41 -2.08
CA PRO A 269 -31.02 7.21 -0.88
C PRO A 269 -30.17 8.46 -0.65
N SER A 270 -28.93 8.46 -1.15
CA SER A 270 -28.04 9.63 -1.05
C SER A 270 -28.43 10.80 -1.94
N PHE A 271 -29.29 10.57 -2.94
CA PHE A 271 -29.71 11.56 -3.93
C PHE A 271 -31.20 11.88 -3.81
N LEU A 272 -31.62 12.99 -4.39
CA LEU A 272 -33.01 13.42 -4.42
C LEU A 272 -33.81 12.57 -5.42
N ASP A 273 -35.00 12.11 -4.99
CA ASP A 273 -35.87 11.27 -5.81
C ASP A 273 -36.23 11.94 -7.14
N GLY A 274 -36.07 11.20 -8.25
CA GLY A 274 -36.30 11.71 -9.60
C GLY A 274 -35.20 12.65 -10.14
N ARG A 275 -34.15 12.92 -9.34
CA ARG A 275 -32.97 13.72 -9.73
C ARG A 275 -31.68 12.90 -9.62
N VAL A 276 -31.76 11.61 -9.94
CA VAL A 276 -30.64 10.67 -9.94
C VAL A 276 -30.71 9.74 -11.15
N GLY A 277 -29.55 9.42 -11.72
CA GLY A 277 -29.38 8.50 -12.83
C GLY A 277 -28.21 7.56 -12.60
N GLN A 278 -28.34 6.32 -13.07
CA GLN A 278 -27.26 5.36 -13.18
C GLN A 278 -26.51 5.62 -14.48
N ILE A 279 -25.20 5.79 -14.39
CA ILE A 279 -24.29 5.87 -15.53
C ILE A 279 -24.02 4.45 -16.01
N ARG A 280 -24.32 4.19 -17.28
CA ARG A 280 -24.08 2.91 -17.95
C ARG A 280 -23.13 3.08 -19.13
N CYS A 281 -21.99 2.38 -19.10
CA CYS A 281 -21.06 2.28 -20.22
C CYS A 281 -21.13 0.86 -20.81
N HIS A 282 -21.33 0.74 -22.13
CA HIS A 282 -21.44 -0.55 -22.83
C HIS A 282 -22.43 -1.56 -22.18
N GLY A 283 -23.56 -1.06 -21.68
CA GLY A 283 -24.58 -1.91 -21.03
C GLY A 283 -24.26 -2.34 -19.60
N HIS A 284 -23.17 -1.85 -19.00
CA HIS A 284 -22.82 -2.11 -17.61
C HIS A 284 -22.99 -0.84 -16.75
N ALA A 285 -23.59 -0.99 -15.57
CA ALA A 285 -23.61 0.07 -14.57
C ALA A 285 -22.19 0.33 -14.05
N VAL A 286 -21.74 1.59 -14.12
CA VAL A 286 -20.39 2.02 -13.70
C VAL A 286 -20.42 3.07 -12.60
N GLY A 287 -21.55 3.72 -12.36
CA GLY A 287 -21.61 4.83 -11.43
C GLY A 287 -22.96 5.55 -11.36
N TYR A 288 -23.02 6.66 -10.65
CA TYR A 288 -24.23 7.45 -10.43
C TYR A 288 -23.99 8.92 -10.70
N ILE A 289 -25.05 9.63 -11.08
CA ILE A 289 -25.10 11.09 -11.20
C ILE A 289 -26.39 11.59 -10.55
N GLY A 290 -26.33 12.68 -9.78
CA GLY A 290 -27.54 13.23 -9.19
C GLY A 290 -27.36 14.48 -8.34
N GLU A 291 -28.49 15.02 -7.90
CA GLU A 291 -28.56 16.04 -6.85
C GLU A 291 -28.61 15.35 -5.49
N PHE A 292 -27.75 15.75 -4.54
CA PHE A 292 -27.73 15.12 -3.23
C PHE A 292 -29.02 15.39 -2.46
N HIS A 293 -29.47 14.41 -1.67
CA HIS A 293 -30.67 14.55 -0.86
C HIS A 293 -30.45 15.61 0.25
N PRO A 294 -31.45 16.46 0.59
CA PRO A 294 -31.31 17.49 1.63
C PRO A 294 -30.82 16.95 2.98
N GLU A 295 -31.33 15.79 3.41
CA GLU A 295 -30.86 15.12 4.65
C GLU A 295 -29.37 14.71 4.60
N VAL A 296 -28.81 14.37 3.42
CA VAL A 296 -27.37 14.12 3.28
C VAL A 296 -26.60 15.42 3.49
N LEU A 297 -27.02 16.49 2.81
CA LEU A 297 -26.37 17.80 2.94
C LEU A 297 -26.45 18.31 4.39
N GLU A 298 -27.59 18.15 5.06
CA GLU A 298 -27.75 18.50 6.47
C GLU A 298 -26.85 17.65 7.39
N ALA A 299 -26.75 16.34 7.16
CA ALA A 299 -25.87 15.45 7.92
C ALA A 299 -24.38 15.81 7.76
N TRP A 300 -23.99 16.35 6.60
CA TRP A 300 -22.66 16.90 6.34
C TRP A 300 -22.50 18.38 6.72
N GLN A 301 -23.57 19.06 7.16
CA GLN A 301 -23.61 20.50 7.47
C GLN A 301 -23.29 21.40 6.26
N ILE A 302 -23.70 20.98 5.06
CA ILE A 302 -23.55 21.71 3.81
C ILE A 302 -24.84 22.49 3.54
N ASN A 303 -24.72 23.82 3.42
CA ASN A 303 -25.87 24.71 3.22
C ASN A 303 -26.18 24.98 1.74
N MET A 304 -25.24 24.70 0.84
CA MET A 304 -25.45 24.92 -0.59
C MET A 304 -26.04 23.69 -1.27
N PRO A 305 -26.94 23.87 -2.25
CA PRO A 305 -27.28 22.81 -3.18
C PRO A 305 -26.00 22.22 -3.76
N THR A 306 -25.92 20.89 -3.77
CA THR A 306 -24.77 20.17 -4.28
C THR A 306 -25.25 19.04 -5.17
N SER A 307 -24.60 18.89 -6.30
CA SER A 307 -24.85 17.82 -7.26
C SER A 307 -23.52 17.16 -7.62
N GLY A 308 -23.52 15.89 -7.96
CA GLY A 308 -22.29 15.15 -8.22
C GLY A 308 -22.49 13.96 -9.12
N PHE A 309 -21.39 13.49 -9.70
CA PHE A 309 -21.31 12.19 -10.34
C PHE A 309 -20.10 11.42 -9.83
N GLU A 310 -20.19 10.10 -9.87
CA GLU A 310 -19.08 9.20 -9.66
C GLU A 310 -19.20 8.00 -10.57
N PHE A 311 -18.11 7.54 -11.19
CA PHE A 311 -18.07 6.29 -11.92
C PHE A 311 -16.68 5.63 -11.91
N GLU A 312 -16.70 4.29 -11.96
CA GLU A 312 -15.49 3.46 -12.03
C GLU A 312 -14.85 3.53 -13.43
N ILE A 313 -13.54 3.77 -13.46
CA ILE A 313 -12.71 3.71 -14.67
C ILE A 313 -12.36 2.23 -14.92
N ARG A 314 -12.93 1.64 -15.96
CA ARG A 314 -12.69 0.22 -16.26
C ARG A 314 -11.47 0.03 -17.15
N LYS A 315 -10.69 -1.02 -16.86
CA LYS A 315 -9.51 -1.49 -17.63
C LYS A 315 -9.77 -1.73 -19.13
N SER A 316 -11.02 -1.89 -19.54
CA SER A 316 -11.44 -2.26 -20.89
C SER A 316 -12.02 -1.10 -21.71
N GLU A 317 -12.05 0.12 -21.18
CA GLU A 317 -12.39 1.28 -22.00
C GLU A 317 -11.20 1.60 -22.91
N PRO A 318 -11.44 1.85 -24.22
CA PRO A 318 -10.42 1.83 -25.26
C PRO A 318 -9.26 2.80 -25.05
#